data_AF-J0KLG4-F1
#
_entry.id   AF-J0KLG4-F1
#
_cell.length_a   1.000
_cell.length_b   1.000
_cell.length_c   1.000
_cell.angle_alpha   90.00
_cell.angle_beta   90.00
_cell.angle_gamma   90.00
#
_symmetry.space_group_name_H-M   'P 1'
#
loop_
_entity.id
_entity.type
_entity.pdbx_description
1 polymer ?
#
loop_
_entity_poly.entity_id
_entity_poly.type
_entity_poly.pdbx_seq_one_letter_code
_entity_poly.pdbx_strand_id
1 'polypeptide(L)'
;MVASAIVGLLIAGLIYWVLQTLIADQQARNGVLKAEIQVLEGQIKEIANIEEEIAALRARQKSVEDLQADRNLPVHLLTELVKQLPDGVYVTSLKQTNQSIEIKGVAQSNERISEMLRNLSNNTPWLSKPELVEIVASNVALSPRDSRRVASFNLRFQLVKSSEARKAMETAASSAKG
;
A
#
# COMPACT_ATOMS: atom_id res chain seq x y z
N MET A 1 -66.18 -60.94 -7.57
CA MET A 1 -65.92 -59.58 -7.05
C MET A 1 -64.99 -59.57 -5.83
N VAL A 2 -65.16 -60.48 -4.85
CA VAL A 2 -64.30 -60.51 -3.65
C VAL A 2 -62.86 -60.95 -3.97
N ALA A 3 -62.66 -61.99 -4.78
CA ALA A 3 -61.32 -62.46 -5.15
C ALA A 3 -60.48 -61.41 -5.89
N SER A 4 -61.08 -60.65 -6.82
CA SER A 4 -60.41 -59.55 -7.52
C SER A 4 -60.03 -58.40 -6.60
N ALA A 5 -60.84 -58.11 -5.57
CA ALA A 5 -60.52 -57.08 -4.57
C ALA A 5 -59.34 -57.48 -3.67
N ILE A 6 -59.26 -58.77 -3.30
CA ILE A 6 -58.14 -59.30 -2.49
C ILE A 6 -56.82 -59.24 -3.28
N VAL A 7 -56.85 -59.64 -4.55
CA VAL A 7 -55.66 -59.57 -5.42
C VAL A 7 -55.22 -58.12 -5.64
N GLY A 8 -56.16 -57.20 -5.84
CA GLY A 8 -55.85 -55.77 -5.95
C GLY A 8 -55.20 -55.21 -4.69
N LEU A 9 -55.68 -55.58 -3.50
CA LEU A 9 -55.10 -55.18 -2.21
C LEU A 9 -53.69 -55.73 -2.01
N LEU A 10 -53.46 -57.00 -2.38
CA LEU A 10 -52.12 -57.61 -2.29
C LEU A 10 -51.10 -56.90 -3.18
N ILE A 11 -51.48 -56.59 -4.41
CA ILE A 11 -50.62 -55.86 -5.35
C ILE A 11 -50.34 -54.43 -4.83
N ALA A 12 -51.37 -53.73 -4.34
CA ALA A 12 -51.21 -52.40 -3.76
C ALA A 12 -50.29 -52.41 -2.52
N GLY A 13 -50.40 -53.42 -1.67
CA GLY A 13 -49.54 -53.60 -0.49
C GLY A 13 -48.08 -53.85 -0.88
N LEU A 14 -47.83 -54.70 -1.88
CA LEU A 14 -46.48 -54.94 -2.42
C LEU A 14 -45.86 -53.68 -3.01
N ILE A 15 -46.62 -52.93 -3.82
CA ILE A 15 -46.16 -51.67 -4.41
C ILE A 15 -45.84 -50.66 -3.29
N TYR A 16 -46.73 -50.49 -2.33
CA TYR A 16 -46.51 -49.59 -1.19
C TYR A 16 -45.23 -49.95 -0.43
N TRP A 17 -44.99 -51.23 -0.19
CA TRP A 17 -43.79 -51.70 0.48
C TRP A 17 -42.51 -51.35 -0.30
N VAL A 18 -42.50 -51.55 -1.62
CA VAL A 18 -41.36 -51.19 -2.49
C VAL A 18 -41.14 -49.68 -2.54
N LEU A 19 -42.19 -48.86 -2.62
CA LEU A 19 -42.01 -47.41 -2.54
C LEU A 19 -41.43 -46.99 -1.18
N GLN A 20 -41.85 -47.65 -0.10
CA GLN A 20 -41.38 -47.30 1.23
C GLN A 20 -39.89 -47.61 1.43
N THR A 21 -39.38 -48.71 0.85
CA THR A 21 -37.94 -49.00 0.88
C THR A 21 -37.13 -48.00 0.07
N LEU A 22 -37.62 -47.60 -1.12
CA LEU A 22 -36.97 -46.57 -1.94
C LEU A 22 -36.94 -45.20 -1.25
N ILE A 23 -38.02 -44.81 -0.56
CA ILE A 23 -38.07 -43.57 0.22
C ILE A 23 -37.07 -43.63 1.38
N ALA A 24 -36.97 -44.77 2.08
CA ALA A 24 -36.02 -44.94 3.17
C ALA A 24 -34.57 -44.81 2.68
N ASP A 25 -34.23 -45.42 1.55
CA ASP A 25 -32.90 -45.30 0.93
C ASP A 25 -32.60 -43.85 0.51
N GLN A 26 -33.58 -43.15 -0.07
CA GLN A 26 -33.42 -41.75 -0.45
C GLN A 26 -33.25 -40.84 0.79
N GLN A 27 -33.99 -41.10 1.87
CA GLN A 27 -33.83 -40.38 3.13
C GLN A 27 -32.47 -40.63 3.78
N ALA A 28 -31.96 -41.87 3.73
CA ALA A 28 -30.63 -42.20 4.22
C ALA A 28 -29.54 -41.43 3.44
N ARG A 29 -29.63 -41.40 2.11
CA ARG A 29 -28.72 -40.61 1.25
C ARG A 29 -28.80 -39.13 1.58
N ASN A 30 -30.00 -38.57 1.68
CA ASN A 30 -30.20 -37.17 2.06
C ASN A 30 -29.64 -36.87 3.45
N GLY A 31 -29.69 -37.83 4.38
CA GLY A 31 -29.06 -37.72 5.70
C GLY A 31 -27.55 -37.58 5.62
N VAL A 32 -26.88 -38.43 4.83
CA VAL A 32 -25.43 -38.34 4.59
C VAL A 32 -25.05 -37.00 3.95
N LEU A 33 -25.78 -36.58 2.91
CA LEU A 33 -25.53 -35.29 2.26
C LEU A 33 -25.68 -34.11 3.22
N LYS A 34 -26.71 -34.12 4.08
CA LYS A 34 -26.91 -33.08 5.10
C LYS A 34 -25.79 -33.06 6.14
N ALA A 35 -25.31 -34.23 6.57
CA ALA A 35 -24.20 -34.33 7.50
C ALA A 35 -22.92 -33.73 6.90
N GLU A 36 -22.61 -34.06 5.65
CA GLU A 36 -21.44 -33.51 4.95
C GLU A 36 -21.55 -31.99 4.77
N ILE A 37 -22.75 -31.47 4.44
CA ILE A 37 -23.02 -30.03 4.36
C ILE A 37 -22.72 -29.34 5.69
N GLN A 38 -23.11 -29.93 6.83
CA GLN A 38 -22.82 -29.35 8.15
C GLN A 38 -21.31 -29.31 8.45
N VAL A 39 -20.56 -30.34 8.05
CA VAL A 39 -19.09 -30.35 8.19
C VAL A 39 -18.47 -29.24 7.35
N LEU A 40 -18.90 -29.09 6.10
CA LEU A 40 -18.43 -28.03 5.20
C LEU A 40 -18.80 -26.63 5.72
N GLU A 41 -20.00 -26.42 6.26
CA GLU A 41 -20.39 -25.14 6.89
C GLU A 41 -19.48 -24.77 8.06
N GLY A 42 -19.08 -25.76 8.87
CA GLY A 42 -18.09 -25.55 9.93
C GLY A 42 -16.75 -25.07 9.41
N GLN A 43 -16.23 -25.73 8.36
CA GLN A 43 -14.97 -25.34 7.71
C GLN A 43 -15.04 -23.95 7.08
N ILE A 44 -16.14 -23.60 6.41
CA ILE A 44 -16.35 -22.27 5.82
C ILE A 44 -16.30 -21.19 6.91
N LYS A 45 -16.94 -21.44 8.06
CA LYS A 45 -16.94 -20.50 9.18
C LYS A 45 -15.55 -20.33 9.79
N GLU A 46 -14.77 -21.40 9.88
CA GLU A 46 -13.38 -21.34 10.34
C GLU A 46 -12.50 -20.52 9.39
N ILE A 47 -12.65 -20.70 8.07
CA ILE A 47 -11.95 -19.90 7.06
C ILE A 47 -12.33 -18.42 7.20
N ALA A 48 -13.62 -18.10 7.35
CA ALA A 48 -14.07 -16.71 7.52
C ALA A 48 -13.45 -16.05 8.76
N ASN A 49 -13.36 -16.78 9.88
CA ASN A 49 -12.71 -16.29 11.09
C ASN A 49 -11.20 -16.03 10.88
N ILE A 50 -10.51 -16.93 10.19
CA ILE A 50 -9.07 -16.78 9.88
C ILE A 50 -8.84 -15.58 8.96
N GLU A 51 -9.69 -15.38 7.93
CA GLU A 51 -9.59 -14.21 7.06
C GLU A 51 -9.77 -12.89 7.81
N GLU A 52 -10.71 -12.84 8.75
CA GLU A 52 -10.92 -11.68 9.62
C GLU A 52 -9.70 -11.41 10.52
N GLU A 53 -9.10 -12.46 11.09
CA GLU A 53 -7.89 -12.34 11.90
C GLU A 53 -6.69 -11.85 11.06
N ILE A 54 -6.52 -12.37 9.83
CA ILE A 54 -5.49 -11.90 8.89
C ILE A 54 -5.71 -10.42 8.55
N ALA A 55 -6.95 -10.00 8.32
CA ALA A 55 -7.26 -8.60 8.02
C ALA A 55 -6.89 -7.69 9.20
N ALA A 56 -7.22 -8.10 10.44
CA ALA A 56 -6.86 -7.36 11.65
C ALA A 56 -5.32 -7.30 11.86
N LEU A 57 -4.62 -8.41 11.64
CA LEU A 57 -3.16 -8.47 11.75
C LEU A 57 -2.45 -7.64 10.68
N ARG A 58 -2.93 -7.67 9.43
CA ARG A 58 -2.41 -6.81 8.35
C ARG A 58 -2.60 -5.33 8.65
N ALA A 59 -3.75 -4.94 9.21
CA ALA A 59 -3.99 -3.55 9.61
C ALA A 59 -2.96 -3.09 10.66
N ARG A 60 -2.67 -3.94 11.66
CA ARG A 60 -1.63 -3.66 12.67
C ARG A 60 -0.23 -3.62 12.09
N GLN A 61 0.13 -4.57 11.21
CA GLN A 61 1.42 -4.57 10.53
C GLN A 61 1.63 -3.28 9.74
N LYS A 62 0.61 -2.84 8.99
CA LYS A 62 0.66 -1.59 8.24
C LYS A 62 0.87 -0.38 9.14
N SER A 63 0.12 -0.28 10.25
CA SER A 63 0.31 0.80 11.21
C SER A 63 1.71 0.80 11.85
N VAL A 64 2.30 -0.37 12.10
CA VAL A 64 3.66 -0.48 12.64
C VAL A 64 4.71 -0.16 11.58
N GLU A 65 4.54 -0.63 10.34
CA GLU A 65 5.44 -0.36 9.23
C GLU A 65 5.44 1.13 8.87
N ASP A 66 4.27 1.77 8.81
CA ASP A 66 4.14 3.21 8.62
C ASP A 66 4.85 3.98 9.75
N LEU A 67 4.66 3.57 11.01
CA LEU A 67 5.34 4.21 12.16
C LEU A 67 6.87 4.03 12.14
N GLN A 68 7.36 2.89 11.66
CA GLN A 68 8.79 2.61 11.56
C GLN A 68 9.44 3.30 10.36
N ALA A 69 8.73 3.40 9.23
CA ALA A 69 9.17 4.18 8.08
C ALA A 69 9.31 5.65 8.45
N ASP A 70 8.34 6.21 9.17
CA ASP A 70 8.35 7.61 9.63
C ASP A 70 9.52 7.92 10.58
N ARG A 71 10.01 6.94 11.36
CA ARG A 71 11.13 7.17 12.30
C ARG A 71 12.48 7.40 11.62
N ASN A 72 12.77 6.66 10.55
CA ASN A 72 14.13 6.59 9.99
C ASN A 72 14.29 7.29 8.64
N LEU A 73 13.18 7.59 7.94
CA LEU A 73 13.19 8.33 6.67
C LEU A 73 13.89 9.69 6.77
N PRO A 74 13.56 10.57 7.75
CA PRO A 74 14.14 11.91 7.80
C PRO A 74 15.66 11.92 7.98
N VAL A 75 16.20 10.97 8.76
CA VAL A 75 17.65 10.88 9.03
C VAL A 75 18.41 10.42 7.79
N HIS A 76 17.86 9.46 7.05
CA HIS A 76 18.47 9.00 5.81
C HIS A 76 18.46 10.10 4.74
N LEU A 77 17.33 10.81 4.62
CA LEU A 77 17.21 11.96 3.72
C LEU A 77 18.22 13.06 4.05
N LEU A 78 18.38 13.39 5.33
CA LEU A 78 19.38 14.36 5.79
C LEU A 78 20.81 13.94 5.43
N THR A 79 21.13 12.66 5.64
CA THR A 79 22.47 12.11 5.37
C THR A 79 22.82 12.20 3.89
N GLU A 80 21.86 11.91 3.01
CA GLU A 80 22.06 12.01 1.57
C GLU A 80 22.05 13.46 1.07
N LEU A 81 21.26 14.33 1.68
CA LEU A 81 21.24 15.75 1.34
C LEU A 81 22.57 16.45 1.66
N VAL A 82 23.20 16.10 2.79
CA VAL A 82 24.54 16.61 3.16
C VAL A 82 25.61 16.21 2.14
N LYS A 83 25.53 15.02 1.55
CA LYS A 83 26.50 14.55 0.54
C LYS A 83 26.38 15.27 -0.81
N GLN A 84 25.21 15.82 -1.12
CA GLN A 84 24.91 16.44 -2.42
C GLN A 84 24.99 17.97 -2.40
N LEU A 85 25.23 18.59 -1.24
CA LEU A 85 25.40 20.03 -1.09
C LEU A 85 26.79 20.48 -1.57
N PRO A 86 26.88 21.41 -2.54
CA PRO A 86 28.15 21.97 -2.97
C PRO A 86 28.70 23.01 -1.97
N ASP A 87 30.01 23.25 -2.02
CA ASP A 87 30.68 24.23 -1.17
C ASP A 87 30.11 25.66 -1.37
N GLY A 88 29.84 26.35 -0.27
CA GLY A 88 29.33 27.73 -0.28
C GLY A 88 27.79 27.85 -0.30
N VAL A 89 27.07 26.76 -0.07
CA VAL A 89 25.62 26.74 0.18
C VAL A 89 25.35 26.38 1.63
N TYR A 90 24.56 27.21 2.31
CA TYR A 90 24.18 27.02 3.71
C TYR A 90 22.66 26.88 3.82
N VAL A 91 22.20 25.74 4.33
CA VAL A 91 20.78 25.52 4.65
C VAL A 91 20.50 26.14 6.03
N THR A 92 19.50 27.01 6.09
CA THR A 92 19.06 27.67 7.34
C THR A 92 17.84 26.99 7.95
N SER A 93 16.96 26.40 7.12
CA SER A 93 15.77 25.70 7.58
C SER A 93 15.41 24.56 6.65
N LEU A 94 15.10 23.41 7.23
CA LEU A 94 14.53 22.25 6.56
C LEU A 94 13.20 21.90 7.23
N LYS A 95 12.12 21.86 6.46
CA LYS A 95 10.78 21.48 6.95
C LYS A 95 10.23 20.36 6.10
N GLN A 96 9.96 19.21 6.72
CA GLN A 96 9.25 18.10 6.10
C GLN A 96 7.80 18.09 6.59
N THR A 97 6.85 18.04 5.66
CA THR A 97 5.42 17.84 5.93
C THR A 97 4.92 16.69 5.07
N ASN A 98 4.67 15.53 5.69
CA ASN A 98 4.35 14.28 4.99
C ASN A 98 5.43 13.92 3.95
N GLN A 99 5.09 14.05 2.66
CA GLN A 99 5.95 13.79 1.52
C GLN A 99 6.48 15.08 0.86
N SER A 100 6.18 16.27 1.38
CA SER A 100 6.73 17.53 0.87
C SER A 100 7.87 18.01 1.76
N ILE A 101 8.99 18.38 1.14
CA ILE A 101 10.16 18.93 1.81
C ILE A 101 10.38 20.35 1.32
N GLU A 102 10.47 21.30 2.24
CA GLU A 102 10.82 22.69 2.01
C GLU A 102 12.20 22.97 2.59
N ILE A 103 13.11 23.51 1.76
CA ILE A 103 14.49 23.84 2.12
C ILE A 103 14.70 25.32 1.89
N LYS A 104 15.15 26.02 2.94
CA LYS A 104 15.55 27.42 2.89
C LYS A 104 17.01 27.54 3.22
N GLY A 105 17.70 28.40 2.50
CA GLY A 105 19.12 28.61 2.71
C GLY A 105 19.65 29.84 2.00
N VAL A 106 20.95 30.06 2.18
CA VAL A 106 21.72 31.11 1.51
C VAL A 106 22.86 30.47 0.73
N ALA A 107 23.08 30.92 -0.49
CA ALA A 107 24.18 30.51 -1.35
C ALA A 107 25.08 31.71 -1.66
N GLN A 108 26.38 31.47 -1.80
CA GLN A 108 27.35 32.51 -2.13
C GLN A 108 27.14 33.11 -3.54
N SER A 109 26.56 32.34 -4.47
CA SER A 109 26.20 32.82 -5.81
C SER A 109 25.02 32.06 -6.40
N ASN A 110 24.36 32.65 -7.40
CA ASN A 110 23.27 32.00 -8.15
C ASN A 110 23.76 30.77 -8.93
N GLU A 111 25.02 30.74 -9.33
CA GLU A 111 25.62 29.60 -10.05
C GLU A 111 25.66 28.34 -9.17
N ARG A 112 25.94 28.51 -7.88
CA ARG A 112 25.91 27.42 -6.89
C ARG A 112 24.50 26.88 -6.65
N ILE A 113 23.46 27.71 -6.74
CA ILE A 113 22.06 27.28 -6.63
C ILE A 113 21.70 26.38 -7.83
N SER A 114 22.07 26.78 -9.04
CA SER A 114 21.82 25.99 -10.26
C SER A 114 22.60 24.67 -10.28
N GLU A 115 23.83 24.67 -9.78
CA GLU A 115 24.65 23.47 -9.61
C GLU A 115 24.03 22.51 -8.58
N MET A 116 23.56 23.03 -7.44
CA MET A 116 22.86 22.23 -6.43
C MET A 116 21.56 21.63 -6.97
N LEU A 117 20.74 22.41 -7.70
CA LEU A 117 19.52 21.90 -8.36
C LEU A 117 19.83 20.76 -9.32
N ARG A 118 20.90 20.89 -10.10
CA ARG A 118 21.35 19.88 -11.05
C ARG A 118 21.88 18.62 -10.36
N ASN A 119 22.62 18.77 -9.26
CA ASN A 119 23.09 17.63 -8.45
C ASN A 119 21.92 16.90 -7.78
N LEU A 120 20.98 17.63 -7.19
CA LEU A 120 19.79 17.07 -6.54
C LEU A 120 18.86 16.38 -7.55
N SER A 121 18.71 16.92 -8.76
CA SER A 121 17.88 16.34 -9.82
C SER A 121 18.49 15.08 -10.45
N ASN A 122 19.83 14.99 -10.55
CA ASN A 122 20.49 13.89 -11.28
C ASN A 122 20.89 12.72 -10.38
N ASN A 123 21.28 12.97 -9.13
CA ASN A 123 21.81 11.93 -8.25
C ASN A 123 20.79 11.38 -7.23
N THR A 124 19.53 11.83 -7.26
CA THR A 124 18.55 11.46 -6.23
C THR A 124 17.29 10.81 -6.82
N PRO A 125 17.25 9.47 -6.95
CA PRO A 125 16.12 8.74 -7.55
C PRO A 125 14.78 8.86 -6.78
N TRP A 126 14.79 9.30 -5.51
CA TRP A 126 13.60 9.42 -4.66
C TRP A 126 12.99 10.83 -4.58
N LEU A 127 13.62 11.84 -5.20
CA LEU A 127 13.09 13.20 -5.31
C LEU A 127 12.48 13.38 -6.70
N SER A 128 11.15 13.43 -6.79
CA SER A 128 10.49 13.76 -8.06
C SER A 128 10.19 15.25 -8.11
N LYS A 129 10.68 15.89 -9.18
CA LYS A 129 10.44 17.27 -9.59
C LYS A 129 10.83 18.30 -8.51
N PRO A 130 12.10 18.73 -8.50
CA PRO A 130 12.48 19.94 -7.77
C PRO A 130 11.71 21.14 -8.34
N GLU A 131 10.72 21.64 -7.62
CA GLU A 131 10.05 22.89 -7.97
C GLU A 131 10.77 24.02 -7.21
N LEU A 132 11.45 24.85 -7.99
CA LEU A 132 12.07 26.07 -7.51
C LEU A 132 10.96 27.09 -7.22
N VAL A 133 10.65 27.30 -5.93
CA VAL A 133 9.54 28.17 -5.53
C VAL A 133 9.97 29.64 -5.57
N GLU A 134 11.19 29.98 -5.11
CA GLU A 134 11.62 31.38 -5.04
C GLU A 134 13.16 31.53 -4.94
N ILE A 135 13.73 32.48 -5.69
CA ILE A 135 15.11 32.97 -5.49
C ILE A 135 15.01 34.45 -5.11
N VAL A 136 15.45 34.80 -3.91
CA VAL A 136 15.46 36.18 -3.40
C VAL A 136 16.92 36.58 -3.15
N ALA A 137 17.40 37.62 -3.84
CA ALA A 137 18.69 38.21 -3.50
C ALA A 137 18.62 38.80 -2.08
N SER A 138 19.52 38.40 -1.18
CA SER A 138 19.52 38.87 0.20
C SER A 138 20.93 39.21 0.65
N ASN A 139 21.08 40.34 1.33
CA ASN A 139 22.36 40.76 1.85
C ASN A 139 22.51 40.18 3.26
N VAL A 140 23.46 39.27 3.46
CA VAL A 140 23.78 38.77 4.80
C VAL A 140 24.90 39.64 5.37
N ALA A 141 24.59 40.32 6.48
CA ALA A 141 25.57 41.06 7.26
C ALA A 141 26.32 40.07 8.15
N LEU A 142 27.56 39.73 7.80
CA LEU A 142 28.43 38.89 8.64
C LEU A 142 29.08 39.71 9.78
N SER A 143 29.09 41.04 9.66
CA SER A 143 29.49 41.99 10.70
C SER A 143 28.91 43.38 10.41
N PRO A 144 28.84 44.31 11.39
CA PRO A 144 28.31 45.67 11.20
C PRO A 144 29.01 46.50 10.11
N ARG A 145 30.16 46.04 9.61
CA ARG A 145 30.98 46.68 8.58
C ARG A 145 31.13 45.87 7.28
N ASP A 146 30.61 44.65 7.22
CA ASP A 146 30.74 43.77 6.05
C ASP A 146 29.41 43.09 5.70
N SER A 147 28.80 43.57 4.62
CA SER A 147 27.61 42.99 4.00
C SER A 147 28.01 42.24 2.74
N ARG A 148 27.98 40.90 2.77
CA ARG A 148 28.24 40.07 1.59
C ARG A 148 26.91 39.80 0.88
N ARG A 149 26.86 40.09 -0.42
CA ARG A 149 25.71 39.72 -1.26
C ARG A 149 25.65 38.20 -1.29
N VAL A 150 24.53 37.64 -0.84
CA VAL A 150 24.24 36.22 -0.95
C VAL A 150 22.89 36.05 -1.66
N ALA A 151 22.64 34.87 -2.17
CA ALA A 151 21.35 34.54 -2.77
C ALA A 151 20.59 33.67 -1.78
N SER A 152 19.44 34.14 -1.28
CA SER A 152 18.53 33.28 -0.53
C SER A 152 17.71 32.45 -1.50
N PHE A 153 17.54 31.17 -1.19
CA PHE A 153 16.73 30.26 -1.99
C PHE A 153 15.66 29.60 -1.12
N ASN A 154 14.48 29.37 -1.71
CA ASN A 154 13.45 28.50 -1.18
C ASN A 154 13.14 27.41 -2.21
N LEU A 155 13.34 26.16 -1.81
CA LEU A 155 13.17 24.99 -2.65
C LEU A 155 12.12 24.07 -2.07
N ARG A 156 11.25 23.55 -2.94
CA ARG A 156 10.27 22.54 -2.56
C ARG A 156 10.44 21.29 -3.42
N PHE A 157 10.44 20.15 -2.76
CA PHE A 157 10.54 18.85 -3.41
C PHE A 157 9.42 17.94 -2.90
N GLN A 158 8.98 17.00 -3.75
CA GLN A 158 8.10 15.91 -3.34
C GLN A 158 8.86 14.59 -3.29
N LEU A 159 8.71 13.88 -2.19
CA LEU A 159 9.26 12.55 -1.98
C LEU A 159 8.35 11.52 -2.66
N VAL A 160 8.90 10.81 -3.63
CA VAL A 160 8.20 9.66 -4.21
C VAL A 160 8.32 8.52 -3.22
N LYS A 161 7.17 8.07 -2.67
CA LYS A 161 7.17 6.82 -1.91
C LYS A 161 7.64 5.71 -2.86
N SER A 162 8.59 4.88 -2.41
CA SER A 162 9.12 3.74 -3.18
C SER A 162 8.02 2.81 -3.74
N SER A 163 6.83 2.83 -3.14
CA SER A 163 5.62 2.15 -3.64
C SER A 163 5.13 2.65 -5.00
N GLU A 164 5.21 3.95 -5.29
CA GLU A 164 4.79 4.52 -6.58
C GLU A 164 5.85 4.32 -7.66
N ALA A 165 7.14 4.35 -7.30
CA ALA A 165 8.25 4.02 -8.20
C ALA A 165 8.18 2.55 -8.67
N ARG A 166 7.91 1.61 -7.76
CA ARG A 166 7.67 0.20 -8.15
C ARG A 166 6.42 0.04 -9.01
N LYS A 167 5.31 0.71 -8.65
CA LYS A 167 4.05 0.63 -9.41
C LYS A 167 4.18 1.21 -10.82
N ALA A 168 4.96 2.28 -10.99
CA ALA A 168 5.27 2.86 -12.30
C ALA A 168 6.15 1.94 -13.15
N MET A 169 7.15 1.27 -12.54
CA MET A 169 7.98 0.28 -13.24
C MET A 169 7.19 -0.98 -13.62
N GLU A 170 6.27 -1.46 -12.78
CA GLU A 170 5.36 -2.57 -13.11
C GLU A 170 4.40 -2.22 -14.26
N THR A 171 3.87 -1.00 -14.25
CA THR A 171 2.95 -0.53 -15.30
C THR A 171 3.68 -0.41 -16.64
N ALA A 172 4.92 0.13 -16.64
CA ALA A 172 5.78 0.22 -17.82
C ALA A 172 6.25 -1.15 -18.34
N ALA A 173 6.45 -2.13 -17.46
CA ALA A 173 6.79 -3.50 -17.84
C ALA A 173 5.60 -4.25 -18.47
N SER A 174 4.36 -3.93 -18.06
CA SER A 174 3.15 -4.51 -18.65
C SER A 174 2.81 -3.94 -20.03
N SER A 175 3.09 -2.65 -20.27
CA SER A 175 2.83 -2.00 -21.56
C SER A 175 3.83 -2.36 -22.66
N ALA A 176 4.98 -2.96 -22.31
CA ALA A 176 5.98 -3.44 -23.26
C ALA A 176 5.75 -4.90 -23.71
N LYS A 177 4.70 -5.56 -23.19
CA LYS A 177 4.38 -6.97 -23.46
C LYS A 177 3.04 -7.20 -24.18
N GLY A 178 2.35 -6.13 -24.59
CA GLY A 178 1.17 -6.18 -25.46
C GLY A 178 1.47 -5.55 -26.80
#